data_AF-A0A3D3V2V0-F1
#
_entry.id   AF-A0A3D3V2V0-F1
#
_cell.length_a   1.000
_cell.length_b   1.000
_cell.length_c   1.000
_cell.angle_alpha   90.00
_cell.angle_beta   90.00
_cell.angle_gamma   90.00
#
_symmetry.space_group_name_H-M   'P 1'
#
loop_
_entity.id
_entity.type
_entity.pdbx_description
1 polymer ?
#
loop_
_entity_poly.entity_id
_entity_poly.type
_entity_poly.pdbx_seq_one_letter_code
_entity_poly.pdbx_strand_id
1 'polypeptide(L)'
;MRFLFETTVAIGLSALFLILIKKRKIQLKNLENVVLERLKKDGWTVHMSLVQNGESFVLLKRGRNSILVAFLRHFGFDRFKRVVILALLNEAQRVEVYYSSITPHTKRAVYFFNKNARVHRMKMTALWRGTS
;
A
#
# COMPACT_ATOMS: atom_id res chain seq x y z
N MET A 1 -15.03 37.24 22.93
CA MET A 1 -13.83 36.57 23.48
C MET A 1 -13.81 35.06 23.18
N ARG A 2 -14.86 34.30 23.55
CA ARG A 2 -14.93 32.83 23.33
C ARG A 2 -14.79 32.41 21.86
N PHE A 3 -15.50 33.10 20.96
CA PHE A 3 -15.50 32.83 19.51
C PHE A 3 -14.13 33.03 18.86
N LEU A 4 -13.38 34.07 19.25
CA LEU A 4 -12.04 34.33 18.72
C LEU A 4 -11.06 33.24 19.15
N PHE A 5 -11.10 32.82 20.42
CA PHE A 5 -10.27 31.73 20.92
C PHE A 5 -10.56 30.39 20.21
N GLU A 6 -11.83 30.05 20.03
CA GLU A 6 -12.25 28.84 19.30
C GLU A 6 -11.76 28.85 17.84
N THR A 7 -11.82 30.00 17.16
CA THR A 7 -11.29 30.12 15.79
C THR A 7 -9.77 29.98 15.73
N THR A 8 -9.02 30.54 16.68
CA THR A 8 -7.55 30.40 16.70
C THR A 8 -7.13 28.95 16.96
N VAL A 9 -7.82 28.26 17.86
CA VAL A 9 -7.61 26.83 18.14
C VAL A 9 -7.94 25.97 16.91
N ALA A 10 -9.06 26.24 16.24
CA ALA A 10 -9.46 25.53 15.03
C ALA A 10 -8.45 25.69 13.88
N ILE A 11 -7.92 26.90 13.67
CA ILE A 11 -6.86 27.16 12.68
C ILE A 11 -5.58 26.40 13.03
N GLY A 12 -5.17 26.42 14.31
CA GLY A 12 -3.99 25.68 14.78
C GLY A 12 -4.11 24.17 14.57
N LEU A 13 -5.25 23.58 14.94
CA LEU A 13 -5.54 22.15 14.72
C LEU A 13 -5.56 21.79 13.23
N SER A 14 -6.14 22.65 12.39
CA SER A 14 -6.18 22.46 10.94
C SER A 14 -4.77 22.46 10.33
N ALA A 15 -3.92 23.40 10.72
CA ALA A 15 -2.52 23.44 10.28
C ALA A 15 -1.73 22.20 10.73
N LEU A 16 -1.90 21.78 11.99
CA LEU A 16 -1.28 20.57 12.52
C LEU A 16 -1.71 19.32 11.72
N PHE A 17 -3.00 19.22 11.40
CA PHE A 17 -3.56 18.11 10.63
C PHE A 17 -2.96 18.04 9.21
N LEU A 18 -2.82 19.18 8.53
CA LEU A 18 -2.18 19.26 7.22
C LEU A 18 -0.71 18.82 7.26
N ILE A 19 0.04 19.22 8.29
CA ILE A 19 1.45 18.83 8.48
C ILE A 19 1.56 17.30 8.65
N LEU A 20 0.68 16.70 9.45
CA LEU A 20 0.67 15.24 9.68
C LEU A 20 0.36 14.48 8.38
N ILE A 21 -0.60 14.94 7.57
CA ILE A 21 -0.89 14.35 6.26
C ILE A 21 0.32 14.43 5.33
N LYS A 22 0.97 15.60 5.27
CA LYS A 22 2.15 15.81 4.41
C LYS A 22 3.30 14.88 4.81
N LYS A 23 3.60 14.77 6.10
CA LYS A 23 4.61 13.84 6.63
C LYS A 23 4.31 12.38 6.25
N ARG A 24 3.06 11.93 6.43
CA ARG A 24 2.65 10.56 6.05
C ARG A 24 2.86 10.28 4.56
N LYS A 25 2.54 11.25 3.69
CA LYS A 25 2.73 11.14 2.24
C LYS A 25 4.20 11.00 1.85
N ILE A 26 5.07 11.85 2.42
CA ILE A 26 6.52 11.84 2.15
C ILE A 26 7.12 10.49 2.53
N GLN A 27 6.79 9.98 3.71
CA GLN A 27 7.37 8.74 4.17
C GLN A 27 6.90 7.51 3.38
N LEU A 28 5.66 7.50 2.87
CA LEU A 28 5.20 6.42 1.98
C LEU A 28 5.98 6.44 0.66
N LYS A 29 6.23 7.63 0.10
CA LYS A 29 7.05 7.81 -1.09
C LYS A 29 8.50 7.35 -0.87
N ASN A 30 9.07 7.64 0.30
CA ASN A 30 10.41 7.15 0.64
C ASN A 30 10.44 5.61 0.75
N LEU A 31 9.41 5.01 1.36
CA LEU A 31 9.29 3.55 1.44
C LEU A 31 9.16 2.92 0.03
N GLU A 32 8.36 3.53 -0.83
CA GLU A 32 8.21 3.12 -2.23
C GLU A 32 9.57 3.08 -2.95
N ASN A 33 10.37 4.15 -2.84
CA ASN A 33 11.70 4.19 -3.42
C ASN A 33 12.62 3.10 -2.87
N VAL A 34 12.66 2.92 -1.54
CA VAL A 34 13.52 1.90 -0.90
C VAL A 34 13.15 0.48 -1.33
N VAL A 35 11.85 0.16 -1.37
CA VAL A 35 11.35 -1.15 -1.78
C VAL A 35 11.67 -1.41 -3.25
N LEU A 36 11.39 -0.44 -4.13
CA LEU A 36 11.64 -0.58 -5.57
C LEU A 36 13.14 -0.67 -5.87
N GLU A 37 13.99 0.10 -5.20
CA GLU A 37 15.44 -0.01 -5.33
C GLU A 37 15.97 -1.38 -4.87
N ARG A 38 15.47 -1.89 -3.74
CA ARG A 38 15.83 -3.23 -3.26
C ARG A 38 15.42 -4.30 -4.28
N LEU A 39 14.18 -4.26 -4.75
CA LEU A 39 13.71 -5.23 -5.75
C LEU A 39 14.49 -5.13 -7.06
N LYS A 40 14.87 -3.91 -7.48
CA LYS A 40 15.74 -3.70 -8.64
C LYS A 40 17.12 -4.33 -8.44
N LYS A 41 17.73 -4.19 -7.26
CA LYS A 41 18.99 -4.88 -6.90
C LYS A 41 18.85 -6.40 -6.92
N ASP A 42 17.69 -6.93 -6.54
CA ASP A 42 17.35 -8.36 -6.58
C ASP A 42 16.97 -8.87 -7.99
N GLY A 43 17.16 -8.04 -9.03
CA GLY A 43 16.95 -8.39 -10.43
C GLY A 43 15.52 -8.26 -10.93
N TRP A 44 14.63 -7.60 -10.18
CA TRP A 44 13.28 -7.30 -10.64
C TRP A 44 13.23 -6.03 -11.49
N THR A 45 12.49 -6.07 -12.59
CA THR A 45 12.29 -4.92 -13.47
C THR A 45 10.85 -4.46 -13.41
N VAL A 46 10.63 -3.14 -13.35
CA VAL A 46 9.29 -2.57 -13.41
C VAL A 46 8.75 -2.79 -14.82
N HIS A 47 7.64 -3.52 -14.92
CA HIS A 47 6.96 -3.77 -16.19
C HIS A 47 5.80 -2.79 -16.40
N MET A 48 5.07 -2.47 -15.33
CA MET A 48 3.97 -1.53 -15.35
C MET A 48 3.85 -0.83 -14.01
N SER A 49 3.51 0.46 -14.01
CA SER A 49 3.17 1.19 -12.80
C SER A 49 1.89 1.99 -13.02
N LEU A 50 1.05 2.04 -11.99
CA LEU A 50 -0.20 2.78 -11.96
C LEU A 50 -0.30 3.52 -10.65
N VAL A 51 -0.44 4.84 -10.71
CA VAL A 51 -0.72 5.68 -9.55
C VAL A 51 -2.15 6.18 -9.64
N GLN A 52 -2.99 5.83 -8.67
CA GLN A 52 -4.38 6.26 -8.63
C GLN A 52 -4.76 6.68 -7.21
N ASN A 53 -5.34 7.87 -7.06
CA ASN A 53 -5.79 8.42 -5.76
C ASN A 53 -4.71 8.41 -4.66
N GLY A 54 -3.43 8.59 -5.04
CA GLY A 54 -2.31 8.59 -4.10
C GLY A 54 -1.90 7.20 -3.60
N GLU A 55 -2.40 6.14 -4.25
CA GLU A 55 -1.95 4.76 -4.11
C GLU A 55 -1.13 4.37 -5.33
N SER A 56 -0.07 3.59 -5.13
CA SER A 56 0.83 3.14 -6.20
C SER A 56 0.72 1.63 -6.34
N PHE A 57 0.55 1.14 -7.56
CA PHE A 57 0.53 -0.26 -7.92
C PHE A 57 1.62 -0.49 -8.95
N VAL A 58 2.58 -1.34 -8.63
CA VAL A 58 3.75 -1.58 -9.47
C VAL A 58 3.86 -3.08 -9.74
N LEU A 59 3.76 -3.45 -11.01
CA LEU A 59 4.01 -4.81 -11.47
C LEU A 59 5.49 -4.92 -11.82
N LEU A 60 6.20 -5.80 -11.14
CA LEU A 60 7.58 -6.14 -11.48
C LEU A 60 7.68 -7.56 -12.04
N LYS A 61 8.66 -7.78 -12.92
CA LYS A 61 8.97 -9.08 -13.53
C LYS A 61 10.42 -9.47 -13.29
N ARG A 62 10.67 -10.77 -13.21
CA ARG A 62 12.00 -11.39 -13.16
C ARG A 62 11.94 -12.74 -13.88
N GLY A 63 12.32 -12.75 -15.16
CA GLY A 63 12.10 -13.90 -16.03
C GLY A 63 10.61 -14.20 -16.18
N ARG A 64 10.19 -15.42 -15.83
CA ARG A 64 8.77 -15.84 -15.82
C ARG A 64 8.01 -15.43 -14.56
N ASN A 65 8.70 -14.93 -13.55
CA ASN A 65 8.07 -14.54 -12.29
C ASN A 65 7.60 -13.09 -12.36
N SER A 66 6.47 -12.81 -11.73
CA SER A 66 5.81 -11.52 -11.62
C SER A 66 5.34 -11.28 -10.19
N ILE A 67 5.52 -10.04 -9.73
CA ILE A 67 5.10 -9.58 -8.40
C ILE A 67 4.32 -8.28 -8.55
N LEU A 68 3.16 -8.20 -7.90
CA LEU A 68 2.41 -6.95 -7.76
C LEU A 68 2.74 -6.33 -6.41
N VAL A 69 3.31 -5.13 -6.42
CA VAL A 69 3.59 -4.35 -5.22
C VAL A 69 2.59 -3.19 -5.15
N ALA A 70 1.85 -3.10 -4.05
CA ALA A 70 0.87 -2.05 -3.82
C ALA A 70 1.25 -1.21 -2.58
N PHE A 71 1.32 0.10 -2.74
CA PHE A 71 1.55 1.06 -1.66
C PHE A 71 0.26 1.79 -1.35
N LEU A 72 -0.33 1.48 -0.20
CA LEU A 72 -1.65 1.93 0.22
C LEU A 72 -1.58 2.75 1.52
N ARG A 73 -2.34 3.84 1.61
CA ARG A 73 -2.50 4.53 2.91
C ARG A 73 -3.43 3.76 3.84
N HIS A 74 -4.55 3.29 3.29
CA HIS A 74 -5.57 2.55 4.01
C HIS A 74 -5.93 1.28 3.23
N PHE A 75 -5.71 0.12 3.84
CA PHE A 75 -5.98 -1.17 3.23
C PHE A 75 -7.35 -1.69 3.66
N GLY A 76 -8.40 -1.15 3.03
CA GLY A 76 -9.79 -1.58 3.15
C GLY A 76 -10.13 -2.76 2.22
N PHE A 77 -11.34 -3.31 2.39
CA PHE A 77 -11.77 -4.49 1.64
C PHE A 77 -11.89 -4.25 0.12
N ASP A 78 -12.29 -3.04 -0.28
CA ASP A 78 -12.33 -2.68 -1.71
C ASP A 78 -10.94 -2.61 -2.33
N ARG A 79 -9.96 -2.11 -1.59
CA ARG A 79 -8.56 -2.12 -2.03
C ARG A 79 -8.01 -3.53 -2.11
N PHE A 80 -8.36 -4.40 -1.17
CA PHE A 80 -8.05 -5.83 -1.23
C PHE A 80 -8.58 -6.48 -2.51
N LYS A 81 -9.88 -6.34 -2.81
CA LYS A 81 -10.47 -6.87 -4.05
C LYS A 81 -9.71 -6.37 -5.29
N ARG A 82 -9.46 -5.06 -5.35
CA ARG A 82 -8.74 -4.45 -6.48
C ARG A 82 -7.32 -5.03 -6.64
N VAL A 83 -6.56 -5.14 -5.55
CA VAL A 83 -5.21 -5.71 -5.56
C VAL A 83 -5.26 -7.16 -6.08
N VAL A 84 -6.20 -7.97 -5.59
CA VAL A 84 -6.35 -9.36 -6.03
C VAL A 84 -6.69 -9.43 -7.52
N ILE A 85 -7.65 -8.62 -7.99
CA ILE A 85 -8.03 -8.59 -9.41
C ILE A 85 -6.85 -8.20 -10.29
N LEU A 86 -6.12 -7.13 -9.93
CA LEU A 86 -4.94 -6.69 -10.68
C LEU A 86 -3.87 -7.77 -10.71
N ALA A 87 -3.66 -8.48 -9.60
CA ALA A 87 -2.66 -9.53 -9.53
C ALA A 87 -3.04 -10.73 -10.40
N LEU A 88 -4.31 -11.16 -10.39
CA LEU A 88 -4.81 -12.25 -11.23
C LEU A 88 -4.73 -11.92 -12.71
N LEU A 89 -5.15 -10.71 -13.11
CA LEU A 89 -5.11 -10.27 -14.51
C LEU A 89 -3.68 -10.20 -15.07
N ASN A 90 -2.69 -9.99 -14.20
CA ASN A 90 -1.27 -9.93 -14.57
C ASN A 90 -0.50 -11.22 -14.24
N GLU A 91 -1.21 -12.30 -13.91
CA GLU A 91 -0.65 -13.60 -13.52
C GLU A 91 0.46 -13.48 -12.46
N ALA A 92 0.33 -12.53 -11.53
CA ALA A 92 1.31 -12.30 -10.49
C ALA A 92 1.31 -13.49 -9.51
N GLN A 93 2.46 -14.15 -9.32
CA GLN A 93 2.55 -15.25 -8.35
C GLN A 93 2.69 -14.74 -6.92
N ARG A 94 3.09 -13.47 -6.76
CA ARG A 94 3.25 -12.84 -5.45
C ARG A 94 2.63 -11.45 -5.44
N VAL A 95 2.02 -11.11 -4.32
CA VAL A 95 1.52 -9.77 -4.06
C VAL A 95 2.13 -9.25 -2.77
N GLU A 96 2.65 -8.03 -2.79
CA GLU A 96 3.12 -7.33 -1.60
C GLU A 96 2.31 -6.05 -1.42
N VAL A 97 1.70 -5.89 -0.26
CA VAL A 97 0.90 -4.72 0.07
C VAL A 97 1.55 -4.02 1.25
N TYR A 98 2.11 -2.83 1.01
CA TYR A 98 2.62 -1.94 2.04
C TYR A 98 1.52 -0.97 2.45
N TYR A 99 1.11 -1.01 3.72
CA TYR A 99 -0.01 -0.20 4.20
C TYR A 99 0.32 0.62 5.46
N SER A 100 -0.33 1.79 5.60
CA SER A 100 -0.23 2.57 6.85
C SER A 100 -1.32 2.19 7.87
N SER A 101 -2.50 1.79 7.41
CA SER A 101 -3.59 1.25 8.24
C SER A 101 -4.32 0.14 7.48
N ILE A 102 -4.92 -0.81 8.19
CA ILE A 102 -5.63 -1.96 7.62
C ILE A 102 -6.87 -2.26 8.46
N THR A 103 -7.99 -2.62 7.84
CA THR A 103 -9.20 -3.00 8.57
C THR A 103 -9.13 -4.45 9.08
N PRO A 104 -9.82 -4.80 10.19
CA PRO A 104 -9.89 -6.19 10.65
C PRO A 104 -10.48 -7.15 9.61
N HIS A 105 -11.47 -6.70 8.84
CA HIS A 105 -12.05 -7.48 7.75
C HIS A 105 -11.03 -7.76 6.65
N THR A 106 -10.21 -6.77 6.27
CA THR A 106 -9.12 -6.97 5.32
C THR A 106 -8.07 -7.95 5.85
N LYS A 107 -7.70 -7.86 7.13
CA LYS A 107 -6.75 -8.83 7.74
C LYS A 107 -7.26 -10.27 7.60
N ARG A 108 -8.54 -10.50 7.90
CA ARG A 108 -9.18 -11.83 7.72
C ARG A 108 -9.21 -12.24 6.25
N ALA A 109 -9.55 -11.32 5.34
CA ALA A 109 -9.56 -11.60 3.91
C ALA A 109 -8.19 -12.02 3.39
N VAL A 110 -7.11 -11.33 3.79
CA VAL A 110 -5.72 -11.71 3.47
C VAL A 110 -5.38 -13.09 4.02
N TYR A 111 -5.80 -13.39 5.26
CA TYR A 111 -5.60 -14.71 5.85
C TYR A 111 -6.29 -15.82 5.06
N PHE A 112 -7.58 -15.66 4.74
CA PHE A 112 -8.33 -16.63 3.95
C PHE A 112 -7.78 -16.78 2.52
N PHE A 113 -7.37 -15.67 1.91
CA PHE A 113 -6.73 -15.66 0.61
C PHE A 113 -5.46 -16.51 0.63
N ASN A 114 -4.59 -16.30 1.61
CA ASN A 114 -3.35 -17.06 1.77
C ASN A 114 -3.58 -18.53 2.13
N LYS A 115 -4.63 -18.86 2.88
CA LYS A 115 -5.03 -20.25 3.17
C LYS A 115 -5.33 -21.02 1.89
N ASN A 116 -5.82 -20.33 0.86
CA ASN A 116 -6.15 -20.89 -0.45
C ASN A 116 -5.09 -20.58 -1.53
N ALA A 117 -3.88 -20.21 -1.13
CA ALA A 117 -2.82 -19.79 -2.06
C ALA A 117 -2.50 -20.84 -3.15
N ARG A 118 -2.70 -22.14 -2.87
CA ARG A 118 -2.52 -23.21 -3.87
C ARG A 118 -3.54 -23.15 -5.01
N VAL A 119 -4.79 -22.78 -4.70
CA VAL A 119 -5.88 -22.69 -5.68
C VAL A 119 -5.60 -21.55 -6.67
N HIS A 120 -5.16 -20.40 -6.15
CA HIS A 120 -4.91 -19.21 -6.95
C HIS A 120 -3.45 -19.09 -7.43
N ARG A 121 -2.58 -20.05 -7.06
CA ARG A 121 -1.12 -20.02 -7.29
C ARG A 121 -0.46 -18.68 -6.89
N MET A 122 -1.02 -18.02 -5.89
CA MET A 122 -0.68 -16.65 -5.52
C MET A 122 -0.70 -16.48 -4.00
N LYS A 123 0.30 -15.79 -3.46
CA LYS A 123 0.38 -15.43 -2.04
C LYS A 123 0.46 -13.92 -1.87
N MET A 124 -0.26 -13.40 -0.89
CA MET A 124 -0.26 -11.98 -0.53
C MET A 124 0.46 -11.77 0.80
N THR A 125 1.47 -10.90 0.81
CA THR A 125 2.12 -10.42 2.03
C THR A 125 1.67 -9.00 2.29
N ALA A 126 0.97 -8.80 3.41
CA ALA A 126 0.52 -7.48 3.83
C ALA A 126 1.46 -6.97 4.93
N LEU A 127 2.32 -6.01 4.60
CA LEU A 127 3.34 -5.44 5.47
C LEU A 127 2.86 -4.12 6.04
N TRP A 128 2.74 -4.06 7.37
CA TRP A 128 2.49 -2.79 8.04
C TRP A 128 3.73 -1.90 7.96
N ARG A 129 3.49 -0.60 7.88
CA ARG A 129 4.51 0.42 7.96
C ARG A 129 4.94 0.66 9.41
N GLY A 130 6.15 0.21 9.76
CA GLY A 130 6.84 0.37 11.06
C GLY A 130 6.58 -0.83 11.99
N THR A 131 7.45 -1.30 12.88
CA THR A 131 8.64 -0.73 13.51
C THR A 131 9.90 -1.52 13.13
N SER A 132 10.96 -0.78 12.77
CA SER A 132 12.30 -1.09 13.27
C SER A 132 12.38 -0.63 14.71
#